data_AF-A0A0J7I529-F1
#
_entry.id   AF-A0A0J7I529-F1
#
_cell.length_a   1.000
_cell.length_b   1.000
_cell.length_c   1.000
_cell.angle_alpha   90.00
_cell.angle_beta   90.00
_cell.angle_gamma   90.00
#
_symmetry.space_group_name_H-M   'P 1'
#
loop_
_entity.id
_entity.type
_entity.pdbx_description
1 polymer ?
#
loop_
_entity_poly.entity_id
_entity_poly.type
_entity_poly.pdbx_seq_one_letter_code
_entity_poly.pdbx_strand_id
1 'polypeptide(L)'
;MASFSGYLPYAFALIIAIPFLVLLRQFVHSYITLKNQEIKLLSVKSNSENKAHSYERMTLFLERMKPSNIIQRFDKDLAAHEFIFLTEKTINDEFEYNSSQQLYLTKGSWKNIVDSKNALIDLLHKTYDGLNGNTNLEEFKTIFLMNYMEGDDYIAATIEDLRREILIIT
;
A
#
# COMPACT_ATOMS: atom_id res chain seq x y z
N MET A 1 -27.94 -73.52 24.10
CA MET A 1 -28.09 -72.59 22.96
C MET A 1 -28.36 -71.21 23.54
N ALA A 2 -27.44 -70.26 23.41
CA ALA A 2 -27.67 -68.90 23.89
C ALA A 2 -28.87 -68.30 23.14
N SER A 3 -29.86 -67.77 23.88
CA SER A 3 -31.06 -67.18 23.31
C SER A 3 -30.70 -65.92 22.53
N PHE A 4 -30.85 -65.97 21.21
CA PHE A 4 -30.66 -64.83 20.31
C PHE A 4 -31.59 -63.63 20.64
N SER A 5 -32.68 -63.85 21.37
CA SER A 5 -33.67 -62.81 21.68
C SER A 5 -33.14 -61.74 22.64
N GLY A 6 -32.16 -62.07 23.50
CA GLY A 6 -31.57 -61.11 24.44
C GLY A 6 -30.69 -60.06 23.79
N TYR A 7 -30.15 -60.34 22.60
CA TYR A 7 -29.23 -59.45 21.88
C TYR A 7 -29.93 -58.53 20.85
N LEU A 8 -31.19 -58.82 20.53
CA LEU A 8 -32.00 -58.09 19.56
C LEU A 8 -32.15 -56.57 19.85
N PRO A 9 -32.36 -56.09 21.10
CA PRO A 9 -32.40 -54.65 21.37
C PRO A 9 -31.06 -53.94 21.17
N TYR A 10 -29.93 -54.61 21.41
CA TYR A 10 -28.60 -54.06 21.16
C TYR A 10 -28.29 -53.97 19.66
N ALA A 11 -28.74 -54.95 18.88
CA ALA A 11 -28.62 -54.92 17.41
C ALA A 11 -29.42 -53.74 16.82
N PHE A 12 -30.63 -53.48 17.32
CA PHE A 12 -31.44 -52.33 16.89
C PHE A 12 -30.78 -50.98 17.24
N ALA A 13 -30.17 -50.88 18.43
CA ALA A 13 -29.42 -49.68 18.83
C ALA A 13 -28.22 -49.41 17.90
N LEU A 14 -27.48 -50.45 17.48
CA LEU A 14 -26.36 -50.30 16.54
C LEU A 14 -26.81 -49.86 15.14
N ILE A 15 -27.95 -50.37 14.66
CA ILE A 15 -28.52 -49.99 13.36
C ILE A 15 -28.86 -48.49 13.32
N ILE A 16 -29.25 -47.89 14.45
CA ILE A 16 -29.53 -46.45 14.56
C ILE A 16 -28.26 -45.63 14.82
N ALA A 17 -27.36 -46.15 15.68
CA ALA A 17 -26.16 -45.43 16.08
C ALA A 17 -25.16 -45.27 14.91
N ILE A 18 -25.01 -46.26 14.04
CA ILE A 18 -24.05 -46.22 12.94
C ILE A 18 -24.37 -45.08 11.95
N PRO A 19 -25.59 -44.97 11.37
CA PRO A 19 -25.95 -43.85 10.50
C PRO A 19 -25.81 -42.50 11.20
N PHE A 20 -26.20 -42.42 12.48
CA PHE A 20 -26.06 -41.19 13.26
C PHE A 20 -24.60 -40.75 13.39
N LEU A 21 -23.69 -41.68 13.72
CA LEU A 21 -22.25 -41.39 13.82
C LEU A 21 -21.65 -41.00 12.45
N VAL A 22 -22.08 -41.63 11.36
CA VAL A 22 -21.65 -41.28 10.00
C VAL A 22 -22.12 -39.87 9.63
N LEU A 23 -23.39 -39.55 9.86
CA LEU A 23 -23.95 -38.22 9.60
C LEU A 23 -23.29 -37.15 10.47
N LEU A 24 -23.05 -37.43 11.76
CA LEU A 24 -22.35 -36.53 12.66
C LEU A 24 -20.92 -36.27 12.18
N ARG A 25 -20.20 -37.31 11.77
CA ARG A 25 -18.85 -37.18 11.20
C ARG A 25 -18.87 -36.35 9.92
N GLN A 26 -19.84 -36.57 9.03
CA GLN A 26 -19.99 -35.80 7.80
C GLN A 26 -20.32 -34.33 8.09
N PHE A 27 -21.19 -34.07 9.07
CA PHE A 27 -21.52 -32.72 9.51
C PHE A 27 -20.30 -32.00 10.08
N VAL A 28 -19.56 -32.64 10.99
CA VAL A 28 -18.33 -32.06 11.57
C VAL A 28 -17.30 -31.78 10.49
N HIS A 29 -17.08 -32.71 9.55
CA HIS A 29 -16.14 -32.52 8.45
C HIS A 29 -16.56 -31.36 7.53
N SER A 30 -17.85 -31.28 7.18
CA SER A 30 -18.41 -30.20 6.36
C SER A 30 -18.29 -28.85 7.07
N TYR A 31 -18.62 -28.79 8.36
CA TYR A 31 -18.49 -27.59 9.19
C TYR A 31 -17.04 -27.10 9.28
N ILE A 32 -16.09 -28.00 9.54
CA ILE A 32 -14.65 -27.68 9.55
C ILE A 32 -14.20 -27.18 8.19
N THR A 33 -14.65 -27.80 7.10
CA THR A 33 -14.29 -27.40 5.73
C THR A 33 -14.79 -26.00 5.40
N LEU A 34 -16.06 -25.69 5.73
CA LEU A 34 -16.65 -24.37 5.57
C LEU A 34 -15.91 -23.32 6.41
N LYS A 35 -15.60 -23.62 7.67
CA LYS A 35 -14.84 -22.70 8.55
C LYS A 35 -13.42 -22.45 8.03
N ASN A 36 -12.76 -23.47 7.49
CA ASN A 36 -11.45 -23.30 6.87
C ASN A 36 -11.50 -22.44 5.59
N GLN A 37 -12.59 -22.50 4.82
CA GLN A 37 -12.80 -21.61 3.66
C GLN A 37 -13.02 -20.15 4.10
N GLU A 38 -13.82 -19.94 5.14
CA GLU A 38 -14.06 -18.61 5.73
C GLU A 38 -12.74 -17.97 6.20
N ILE A 39 -11.90 -18.71 6.94
CA ILE A 39 -10.60 -18.23 7.41
C ILE A 39 -9.68 -17.85 6.24
N LYS A 40 -9.64 -18.67 5.17
CA LYS A 40 -8.86 -18.36 3.96
C LYS A 40 -9.35 -17.09 3.28
N LEU A 41 -10.66 -16.92 3.14
CA LEU A 41 -11.25 -15.72 2.54
C LEU A 41 -10.92 -14.48 3.37
N LEU A 42 -11.06 -14.55 4.69
CA LEU A 42 -10.70 -13.45 5.60
C LEU A 42 -9.22 -13.07 5.48
N SER A 43 -8.32 -14.05 5.37
CA SER A 43 -6.88 -13.82 5.16
C SER A 43 -6.61 -13.14 3.80
N VAL A 44 -7.24 -13.60 2.73
CA VAL A 44 -7.11 -12.99 1.39
C VAL A 44 -7.65 -11.56 1.40
N LYS A 45 -8.82 -11.34 2.01
CA LYS A 45 -9.44 -10.01 2.13
C LYS A 45 -8.54 -9.05 2.90
N SER A 46 -8.01 -9.45 4.05
CA SER A 46 -7.08 -8.63 4.84
C SER A 46 -5.82 -8.27 4.04
N ASN A 47 -5.27 -9.22 3.27
CA ASN A 47 -4.12 -8.92 2.41
C ASN A 47 -4.46 -7.93 1.29
N SER A 48 -5.67 -8.03 0.71
CA SER A 48 -6.15 -7.09 -0.30
C SER A 48 -6.35 -5.68 0.27
N GLU A 49 -6.89 -5.56 1.48
CA GLU A 49 -7.06 -4.29 2.19
C GLU A 49 -5.70 -3.62 2.47
N ASN A 50 -4.71 -4.39 2.93
CA ASN A 50 -3.36 -3.88 3.14
C ASN A 50 -2.74 -3.35 1.85
N LYS A 51 -2.91 -4.07 0.73
CA LYS A 51 -2.46 -3.61 -0.58
C LYS A 51 -3.10 -2.27 -0.95
N ALA A 52 -4.44 -2.20 -0.93
CA ALA A 52 -5.15 -0.98 -1.26
C ALA A 52 -4.66 0.22 -0.41
N HIS A 53 -4.51 0.01 0.90
CA HIS A 53 -3.99 1.03 1.80
C HIS A 53 -2.55 1.46 1.45
N SER A 54 -1.68 0.54 1.04
CA SER A 54 -0.33 0.87 0.59
C SER A 54 -0.32 1.75 -0.67
N TYR A 55 -1.18 1.46 -1.66
CA TYR A 55 -1.31 2.30 -2.86
C TYR A 55 -1.84 3.70 -2.51
N GLU A 56 -2.82 3.81 -1.60
CA GLU A 56 -3.31 5.10 -1.11
C GLU A 56 -2.19 5.92 -0.45
N ARG A 57 -1.42 5.30 0.44
CA ARG A 57 -0.31 5.97 1.12
C ARG A 57 0.77 6.43 0.16
N MET A 58 1.11 5.63 -0.85
CA MET A 58 2.11 6.04 -1.84
C MET A 58 1.58 7.15 -2.76
N THR A 59 0.30 7.09 -3.11
CA THR A 59 -0.35 8.17 -3.87
C THR A 59 -0.33 9.47 -3.08
N LEU A 60 -0.64 9.43 -1.78
CA LEU A 60 -0.56 10.61 -0.91
C LEU A 60 0.86 11.13 -0.78
N PHE A 61 1.85 10.25 -0.64
CA PHE A 61 3.27 10.63 -0.63
C PHE A 61 3.66 11.38 -1.91
N LEU A 62 3.32 10.84 -3.09
CA LEU A 62 3.58 11.49 -4.37
C LEU A 62 2.87 12.84 -4.49
N GLU A 63 1.59 12.93 -4.12
CA GLU A 63 0.86 14.20 -4.11
C GLU A 63 1.54 15.24 -3.19
N ARG A 64 1.98 14.83 -2.01
CA ARG A 64 2.64 15.74 -1.05
C ARG A 64 4.00 16.24 -1.54
N MET A 65 4.70 15.45 -2.34
CA MET A 65 5.96 15.84 -2.97
C MET A 65 5.78 16.75 -4.18
N LYS A 66 4.58 16.95 -4.72
CA LYS A 66 4.41 17.86 -5.86
C LYS A 66 4.95 19.25 -5.51
N PRO A 67 5.73 19.89 -6.39
CA PRO A 67 6.26 21.24 -6.18
C PRO A 67 5.22 22.25 -5.72
N SER A 68 4.02 22.22 -6.33
CA SER A 68 2.88 23.08 -5.97
C SER A 68 2.47 22.98 -4.50
N ASN A 69 2.66 21.83 -3.87
CA ASN A 69 2.32 21.57 -2.47
C ASN A 69 3.51 21.88 -1.55
N ILE A 70 4.74 21.62 -1.97
CA ILE A 70 5.95 21.89 -1.18
C ILE A 70 6.16 23.38 -0.94
N ILE A 71 6.02 24.22 -1.97
CA ILE A 71 6.29 25.67 -1.88
C ILE A 71 5.42 26.39 -0.83
N GLN A 72 4.27 25.81 -0.48
CA GLN A 72 3.29 26.36 0.47
C GLN A 72 3.58 25.96 1.93
N ARG A 73 4.47 24.97 2.17
CA ARG A 73 4.65 24.38 3.50
C ARG A 73 5.56 25.15 4.43
N PHE A 74 6.45 25.98 3.90
CA PHE A 74 7.50 26.64 4.68
C PHE A 74 7.32 28.15 4.69
N ASP A 75 7.74 28.77 5.80
CA ASP A 75 7.65 30.21 6.03
C ASP A 75 8.38 31.02 4.95
N LYS A 76 7.88 32.25 4.74
CA LYS A 76 8.38 33.16 3.69
C LYS A 76 9.74 33.77 4.01
N ASP A 77 10.16 33.72 5.27
CA ASP A 77 11.37 34.41 5.76
C ASP A 77 12.64 33.54 5.72
N LEU A 78 12.55 32.31 5.18
CA LEU A 78 13.69 31.39 5.05
C LEU A 78 14.65 31.82 3.93
N ALA A 79 15.94 31.57 4.11
CA ALA A 79 16.87 31.64 3.00
C ALA A 79 16.64 30.46 2.04
N ALA A 80 16.93 30.64 0.74
CA ALA A 80 16.72 29.61 -0.27
C ALA A 80 17.42 28.28 0.06
N HIS A 81 18.66 28.33 0.59
CA HIS A 81 19.40 27.14 0.98
C HIS A 81 18.77 26.39 2.17
N GLU A 82 18.19 27.11 3.14
CA GLU A 82 17.49 26.51 4.27
C GLU A 82 16.20 25.83 3.81
N PHE A 83 15.45 26.48 2.91
CA PHE A 83 14.26 25.90 2.29
C PHE A 83 14.58 24.59 1.57
N ILE A 84 15.68 24.55 0.82
CA ILE A 84 16.14 23.36 0.09
C ILE A 84 16.44 22.21 1.05
N PHE A 85 17.26 22.48 2.06
CA PHE A 85 17.62 21.49 3.07
C PHE A 85 16.39 20.94 3.82
N LEU A 86 15.48 21.82 4.25
CA LEU A 86 14.26 21.42 4.95
C LEU A 86 13.31 20.62 4.06
N THR A 87 13.20 21.00 2.79
CA THR A 87 12.38 20.28 1.80
C THR A 87 12.92 18.87 1.57
N GLU A 88 14.21 18.75 1.26
CA GLU A 88 14.86 17.46 1.03
C GLU A 88 14.74 16.54 2.25
N LYS A 89 14.98 17.08 3.45
CA LYS A 89 14.81 16.35 4.69
C LYS A 89 13.37 15.86 4.87
N THR A 90 12.39 16.72 4.64
CA THR A 90 10.96 16.37 4.78
C THR A 90 10.57 15.25 3.80
N ILE A 91 11.04 15.31 2.56
CA ILE A 91 10.80 14.28 1.55
C ILE A 91 11.40 12.95 1.98
N ASN A 92 12.64 12.95 2.46
CA ASN A 92 13.33 11.73 2.90
C ASN A 92 12.69 11.12 4.15
N ASP A 93 12.37 11.94 5.17
CA ASP A 93 11.69 11.48 6.38
C ASP A 93 10.32 10.86 6.06
N GLU A 94 9.54 11.49 5.15
CA GLU A 94 8.25 10.95 4.72
C GLU A 94 8.40 9.65 3.91
N PHE A 95 9.42 9.56 3.06
CA PHE A 95 9.75 8.35 2.32
C PHE A 95 10.16 7.20 3.25
N GLU A 96 11.03 7.45 4.23
CA GLU A 96 11.48 6.45 5.20
C GLU A 96 10.31 5.90 6.02
N TYR A 97 9.42 6.78 6.49
CA TYR A 97 8.20 6.40 7.21
C TYR A 97 7.27 5.50 6.37
N ASN A 98 7.29 5.69 5.05
CA ASN A 98 6.47 4.95 4.09
C ASN A 98 7.21 3.76 3.43
N SER A 99 8.49 3.56 3.71
CA SER A 99 9.32 2.56 3.04
C SER A 99 8.82 1.12 3.19
N SER A 100 8.15 0.80 4.30
CA SER A 100 7.56 -0.52 4.54
C SER A 100 6.44 -0.88 3.57
N GLN A 101 5.79 0.13 2.94
CA GLN A 101 4.73 -0.09 1.97
C GLN A 101 5.22 -0.75 0.68
N GLN A 102 6.54 -0.75 0.42
CA GLN A 102 7.15 -1.44 -0.72
C GLN A 102 6.81 -2.95 -0.78
N LEU A 103 6.47 -3.56 0.35
CA LEU A 103 6.09 -4.98 0.43
C LEU A 103 4.79 -5.30 -0.31
N TYR A 104 3.94 -4.29 -0.55
CA TYR A 104 2.61 -4.45 -1.12
C TYR A 104 2.48 -3.89 -2.54
N LEU A 105 3.55 -3.31 -3.08
CA LEU A 105 3.62 -2.72 -4.41
C LEU A 105 4.41 -3.64 -5.35
N THR A 106 4.20 -3.51 -6.67
CA THR A 106 5.11 -4.15 -7.62
C THR A 106 6.48 -3.49 -7.60
N LYS A 107 7.50 -4.24 -8.04
CA LYS A 107 8.86 -3.72 -8.21
C LYS A 107 8.93 -2.53 -9.16
N GLY A 108 8.08 -2.52 -10.21
CA GLY A 108 7.99 -1.44 -11.18
C GLY A 108 7.46 -0.15 -10.55
N SER A 109 6.29 -0.23 -9.90
CA SER A 109 5.70 0.90 -9.17
C SER A 109 6.62 1.45 -8.09
N TRP A 110 7.27 0.57 -7.31
CA TRP A 110 8.24 1.00 -6.30
C TRP A 110 9.43 1.75 -6.92
N LYS A 111 9.98 1.24 -8.03
CA LYS A 111 11.06 1.91 -8.75
C LYS A 111 10.62 3.29 -9.25
N ASN A 112 9.44 3.42 -9.87
CA ASN A 112 8.94 4.70 -10.37
C ASN A 112 8.75 5.74 -9.24
N ILE A 113 8.30 5.30 -8.06
CA ILE A 113 8.19 6.17 -6.86
C ILE A 113 9.57 6.69 -6.44
N VAL A 114 10.56 5.80 -6.34
CA VAL A 114 11.94 6.17 -5.95
C VAL A 114 12.57 7.09 -6.98
N ASP A 115 12.42 6.78 -8.26
CA ASP A 115 12.94 7.59 -9.36
C ASP A 115 12.30 8.98 -9.37
N SER A 116 10.98 9.09 -9.14
CA SER A 116 10.27 10.36 -8.99
C SER A 116 10.77 11.19 -7.81
N LYS A 117 10.98 10.55 -6.64
CA LYS A 117 11.55 11.22 -5.46
C LYS A 117 12.92 11.82 -5.77
N ASN A 118 13.79 11.02 -6.39
CA ASN A 118 15.16 11.45 -6.70
C ASN A 118 15.17 12.55 -7.77
N ALA A 119 14.36 12.41 -8.82
CA ALA A 119 14.22 13.43 -9.87
C ALA A 119 13.78 14.79 -9.32
N LEU A 120 12.90 14.79 -8.31
CA LEU A 120 12.46 16.01 -7.64
C LEU A 120 13.57 16.67 -6.82
N ILE A 121 14.33 15.88 -6.05
CA ILE A 121 15.48 16.38 -5.28
C ILE A 121 16.55 16.95 -6.24
N ASP A 122 16.84 16.22 -7.32
CA ASP A 122 17.77 16.67 -8.36
C ASP A 122 17.31 17.98 -9.02
N LEU A 123 16.02 18.12 -9.31
CA LEU A 123 15.45 19.36 -9.87
C LEU A 123 15.61 20.54 -8.91
N LEU A 124 15.42 20.28 -7.62
CA LEU A 124 15.51 21.27 -6.56
C LEU A 124 16.96 21.79 -6.40
N HIS A 125 17.95 20.89 -6.42
CA HIS A 125 19.37 21.26 -6.42
C HIS A 125 19.79 21.96 -7.72
N LYS A 126 19.43 21.43 -8.90
CA LYS A 126 19.75 22.07 -10.19
C LYS A 126 19.20 23.48 -10.31
N THR A 127 17.99 23.71 -9.80
CA THR A 127 17.38 25.04 -9.79
C THR A 127 18.18 25.99 -8.91
N TYR A 128 18.67 25.52 -7.76
CA TYR A 128 19.49 26.33 -6.86
C TYR A 128 20.86 26.64 -7.43
N ASP A 129 21.54 25.66 -8.03
CA ASP A 129 22.87 25.84 -8.62
C ASP A 129 22.84 26.80 -9.82
N GLY A 130 21.72 26.86 -10.54
CA GLY A 130 21.49 27.83 -11.62
C GLY A 130 21.31 29.27 -11.13
N LEU A 131 21.09 29.47 -9.82
CA LEU A 131 20.86 30.75 -9.19
C LEU A 131 22.13 31.19 -8.46
N ASN A 132 22.81 32.22 -8.98
CA ASN A 132 24.12 32.69 -8.52
C ASN A 132 24.13 33.34 -7.11
N GLY A 133 23.76 32.59 -6.07
CA GLY A 133 24.06 32.82 -4.66
C GLY A 133 23.32 33.94 -3.93
N ASN A 134 22.52 34.77 -4.62
CA ASN A 134 21.88 35.94 -3.99
C ASN A 134 20.40 36.10 -4.38
N THR A 135 19.69 34.97 -4.47
CA THR A 135 18.32 34.92 -4.97
C THR A 135 17.31 34.89 -3.85
N ASN A 136 16.25 35.69 -3.97
CA ASN A 136 15.11 35.69 -3.06
C ASN A 136 14.40 34.31 -3.08
N LEU A 137 13.91 33.84 -1.93
CA LEU A 137 13.18 32.57 -1.82
C LEU A 137 11.98 32.50 -2.78
N GLU A 138 11.24 33.60 -2.93
CA GLU A 138 10.07 33.65 -3.82
C GLU A 138 10.45 33.50 -5.31
N GLU A 139 11.60 34.04 -5.70
CA GLU A 139 12.15 33.88 -7.05
C GLU A 139 12.61 32.43 -7.27
N PHE A 140 13.29 31.83 -6.28
CA PHE A 140 13.63 30.40 -6.31
C PHE A 140 12.38 29.52 -6.47
N LYS A 141 11.34 29.74 -5.66
CA LYS A 141 10.08 28.96 -5.71
C LYS A 141 9.41 29.08 -7.08
N THR A 142 9.41 30.27 -7.67
CA THR A 142 8.82 30.51 -8.99
C THR A 142 9.58 29.76 -10.08
N ILE A 143 10.91 29.87 -10.11
CA ILE A 143 11.75 29.19 -11.10
C ILE A 143 11.67 27.67 -10.93
N PHE A 144 11.65 27.18 -9.70
CA PHE A 144 11.48 25.76 -9.40
C PHE A 144 10.16 25.20 -9.97
N LEU A 145 9.05 25.92 -9.81
CA LEU A 145 7.77 25.53 -10.41
C LEU A 145 7.81 25.55 -11.94
N MET A 146 8.41 26.59 -12.53
CA MET A 146 8.54 26.70 -13.98
C MET A 146 9.36 25.53 -14.55
N ASN A 147 10.51 25.23 -13.95
CA ASN A 147 11.35 24.11 -14.37
C ASN A 147 10.63 22.76 -14.24
N TYR A 148 9.78 22.60 -13.22
CA TYR A 148 8.93 21.40 -13.09
C TYR A 148 7.86 21.32 -14.18
N MET A 149 7.21 22.44 -14.51
CA MET A 149 6.16 22.51 -15.52
C MET A 149 6.68 22.42 -16.97
N GLU A 150 7.92 22.83 -17.20
CA GLU A 150 8.61 22.61 -18.48
C GLU A 150 8.98 21.14 -18.69
N GLY A 151 9.24 20.40 -17.61
CA GLY A 151 9.35 18.96 -17.63
C GLY A 151 7.98 18.27 -17.72
N ASP A 152 7.97 17.02 -18.19
CA ASP A 152 6.79 16.17 -18.05
C ASP A 152 6.49 15.96 -16.55
N ASP A 153 5.21 16.03 -16.15
CA ASP A 153 4.76 15.80 -14.77
C ASP A 153 4.91 14.31 -14.40
N TYR A 154 6.15 13.91 -14.10
CA TYR A 154 6.53 12.53 -13.79
C TYR A 154 5.90 12.03 -12.49
N ILE A 155 5.54 12.93 -11.56
CA ILE A 155 4.81 12.58 -10.35
C ILE A 155 3.37 12.20 -10.71
N ALA A 156 2.68 13.00 -11.52
CA ALA A 156 1.33 12.67 -11.98
C ALA A 156 1.31 11.40 -12.84
N ALA A 157 2.32 11.20 -13.69
CA ALA A 157 2.47 9.97 -14.46
C ALA A 157 2.62 8.74 -13.53
N THR A 158 3.46 8.84 -12.51
CA THR A 158 3.63 7.75 -11.52
C THR A 158 2.35 7.49 -10.72
N ILE A 159 1.61 8.54 -10.35
CA ILE A 159 0.29 8.37 -9.69
C ILE A 159 -0.69 7.64 -10.60
N GLU A 160 -0.70 7.96 -11.89
CA GLU A 160 -1.56 7.31 -12.87
C GLU A 160 -1.17 5.83 -13.06
N ASP A 161 0.12 5.51 -13.06
CA ASP A 161 0.60 4.13 -13.06
C ASP A 161 0.10 3.35 -11.83
N LEU A 162 0.19 3.95 -10.63
CA LEU A 162 -0.34 3.34 -9.40
C LEU A 162 -1.86 3.09 -9.49
N ARG A 163 -2.62 4.02 -10.10
CA ARG A 163 -4.06 3.86 -10.31
C ARG A 163 -4.39 2.74 -11.29
N ARG A 164 -3.62 2.59 -12.37
CA ARG A 164 -3.81 1.48 -13.32
C ARG A 164 -3.51 0.15 -12.65
N GLU A 165 -2.46 0.11 -11.84
CA GLU A 165 -2.02 -1.12 -11.19
C GLU A 165 -3.00 -1.61 -10.12
N ILE A 166 -3.52 -0.72 -9.26
CA ILE A 166 -4.51 -1.11 -8.24
C ILE A 166 -5.81 -1.66 -8.88
N LEU A 167 -6.22 -1.14 -10.03
CA LEU A 167 -7.38 -1.64 -10.78
C LEU A 167 -7.17 -3.04 -11.39
N ILE A 168 -5.92 -3.44 -11.62
CA ILE A 168 -5.59 -4.79 -12.11
C ILE A 168 -5.49 -5.79 -10.94
N ILE A 169 -5.07 -5.31 -9.76
CA ILE A 169 -4.80 -6.13 -8.58
C ILE A 169 -6.04 -6.34 -7.71
N THR A 170 -7.03 -5.44 -7.78
CA THR A 170 -8.31 -5.51 -7.05
C THR A 170 -9.39 -6.17 -7.91
#